data_AF-M4C5Q4-F1
#
_entry.id   AF-M4C5Q4-F1
#
_cell.length_a   1.000
_cell.length_b   1.000
_cell.length_c   1.000
_cell.angle_alpha   90.00
_cell.angle_beta   90.00
_cell.angle_gamma   90.00
#
_symmetry.space_group_name_H-M   'P 1'
#
loop_
_entity.id
_entity.type
_entity.pdbx_description
1 polymer ?
#
loop_
_entity_poly.entity_id
_entity_poly.type
_entity_poly.pdbx_seq_one_letter_code
_entity_poly.pdbx_strand_id
1 'polypeptide(L)'
;MVQARSTLLKNARDDRRMSDKELRGAAINDTDSSQLYAKTRCECIRAWVEIPCTLRPKLFNNLQLLVFTSLMLLLASTMWSLLFLEAHMPIRFWHRLLHATALLLLWSCLVGYLEHNQHIFSIVLTLKWGTPRVLQFLLGVSPIFIGYALFGTMYFGNRIEGFGTLSNSMITLFSLMNGDVIMDTFDAMELHHFIVSGKVYLYSFTSLFTYVVLNIFIAIVEEAFFATQSTRRRLRDYLSDHRMFRST
;
A
#
# COMPACT_ATOMS: atom_id res chain seq x y z
N MET A 1 40.15 69.31 39.90
CA MET A 1 39.51 68.03 40.29
C MET A 1 37.99 67.99 40.06
N VAL A 2 37.25 69.11 40.11
CA VAL A 2 35.78 69.12 39.94
C VAL A 2 35.33 68.84 38.51
N GLN A 3 36.06 69.31 37.49
CA GLN A 3 35.71 69.15 36.07
C GLN A 3 35.82 67.70 35.58
N ALA A 4 36.82 66.94 36.06
CA ALA A 4 37.01 65.54 35.67
C ALA A 4 35.92 64.62 36.24
N ARG A 5 35.39 64.94 37.43
CA ARG A 5 34.32 64.17 38.08
C ARG A 5 32.99 64.36 37.36
N SER A 6 32.70 65.56 36.85
CA SER A 6 31.45 65.83 36.12
C SER A 6 31.41 65.19 34.74
N THR A 7 32.55 65.09 34.04
CA THR A 7 32.66 64.35 32.78
C THR A 7 32.54 62.84 32.99
N LEU A 8 33.16 62.27 34.03
CA LEU A 8 32.99 60.84 34.34
C LEU A 8 31.55 60.49 34.72
N LEU A 9 30.87 61.34 35.47
CA LEU A 9 29.45 61.14 35.81
C LEU A 9 28.51 61.31 34.61
N LYS A 10 28.87 62.12 33.61
CA LYS A 10 28.14 62.22 32.35
C LYS A 10 28.32 60.95 31.50
N ASN A 11 29.55 60.51 31.29
CA ASN A 11 29.82 59.28 30.51
C ASN A 11 29.14 58.06 31.14
N ALA A 12 29.25 57.87 32.47
CA ALA A 12 28.58 56.76 33.16
C ALA A 12 27.04 56.83 33.15
N ARG A 13 26.47 58.01 32.84
CA ARG A 13 25.03 58.19 32.68
C ARG A 13 24.60 57.91 31.25
N ASP A 14 25.43 58.26 30.26
CA ASP A 14 25.17 57.98 28.86
C ASP A 14 25.33 56.48 28.52
N ASP A 15 26.34 55.81 29.09
CA ASP A 15 26.50 54.34 28.96
C ASP A 15 25.30 53.58 29.53
N ARG A 16 24.77 54.02 30.68
CA ARG A 16 23.56 53.45 31.26
C ARG A 16 22.34 53.64 30.35
N ARG A 17 22.19 54.82 29.76
CA ARG A 17 21.09 55.08 28.80
C ARG A 17 21.23 54.26 27.52
N MET A 18 22.45 53.96 27.08
CA MET A 18 22.68 53.14 25.90
C MET A 18 22.32 51.68 26.16
N SER A 19 22.78 51.14 27.29
CA SER A 19 22.42 49.79 27.75
C SER A 19 20.91 49.62 27.94
N ASP A 20 20.24 50.59 28.56
CA ASP A 20 18.77 50.56 28.73
C ASP A 20 18.03 50.61 27.38
N LYS A 21 18.57 51.31 26.37
CA LYS A 21 17.98 51.35 25.03
C LYS A 21 18.15 50.03 24.29
N GLU A 22 19.32 49.38 24.40
CA GLU A 22 19.56 48.06 23.80
C GLU A 22 18.70 46.98 24.45
N LEU A 23 18.60 46.96 25.79
CA LEU A 23 17.76 46.02 26.52
C LEU A 23 16.28 46.17 26.14
N ARG A 24 15.84 47.43 25.98
CA ARG A 24 14.46 47.74 25.59
C ARG A 24 14.20 47.43 24.11
N GLY A 25 15.19 47.60 23.24
CA GLY A 25 15.13 47.17 21.83
C GLY A 25 15.06 45.66 21.68
N ALA A 26 15.86 44.92 22.44
CA ALA A 26 15.84 43.45 22.46
C ALA A 26 14.49 42.91 22.97
N ALA A 27 13.94 43.49 24.04
CA ALA A 27 12.63 43.11 24.57
C ALA A 27 11.48 43.34 23.57
N ILE A 28 11.54 44.42 22.78
CA ILE A 28 10.53 44.69 21.73
C ILE A 28 10.62 43.66 20.61
N ASN A 29 11.83 43.29 20.17
CA ASN A 29 12.05 42.33 19.09
C ASN A 29 11.63 40.89 19.47
N ASP A 30 11.86 40.48 20.72
CA ASP A 30 11.37 39.20 21.26
C ASP A 30 9.83 39.18 21.38
N THR A 31 9.22 40.32 21.71
CA THR A 31 7.76 40.44 21.79
C THR A 31 7.13 40.37 20.39
N ASP A 32 7.71 41.02 19.38
CA ASP A 32 7.21 40.98 18.01
C ASP A 32 7.39 39.60 17.36
N SER A 33 8.54 38.95 17.58
CA SER A 33 8.78 37.60 17.06
C SER A 33 7.84 36.57 17.72
N SER A 34 7.66 36.61 19.04
CA SER A 34 6.71 35.73 19.74
C SER A 34 5.26 35.95 19.31
N GLN A 35 4.86 37.21 19.05
CA GLN A 35 3.54 37.51 18.48
C GLN A 35 3.38 37.00 17.03
N LEU A 36 4.43 37.08 16.21
CA LEU A 36 4.43 36.54 14.84
C LEU A 36 4.30 35.00 14.84
N TYR A 37 5.00 34.32 15.76
CA TYR A 37 4.88 32.87 15.93
C TYR A 37 3.47 32.47 16.41
N ALA A 38 2.89 33.21 17.35
CA ALA A 38 1.54 32.95 17.83
C ALA A 38 0.49 33.17 16.72
N LYS A 39 0.65 34.22 15.89
CA LYS A 39 -0.24 34.53 14.77
C LYS A 39 -0.21 33.44 13.69
N THR A 40 1.00 33.03 13.28
CA THR A 40 1.19 31.96 12.27
C THR A 40 0.60 30.62 12.75
N ARG A 41 0.73 30.30 14.04
CA ARG A 41 0.15 29.09 14.64
C ARG A 41 -1.38 29.13 14.66
N CYS A 42 -1.97 30.27 15.02
CA CYS A 42 -3.43 30.47 15.01
C CYS A 42 -4.02 30.41 13.60
N GLU A 43 -3.31 30.93 12.59
CA GLU A 43 -3.73 30.83 11.19
C GLU A 43 -3.70 29.37 10.70
N CYS A 44 -2.68 28.59 11.08
CA CYS A 44 -2.61 27.17 10.76
C CYS A 44 -3.73 26.35 11.42
N ILE A 45 -4.06 26.64 12.69
CA ILE A 45 -5.17 25.99 13.40
C ILE A 45 -6.52 26.37 12.77
N ARG A 46 -6.70 27.63 12.36
CA ARG A 46 -7.93 28.09 11.70
C ARG A 46 -8.08 27.46 10.31
N ALA A 47 -6.99 27.34 9.55
CA ALA A 47 -6.96 26.64 8.27
C ALA A 47 -7.32 25.15 8.40
N TRP A 48 -6.96 24.51 9.53
CA TRP A 48 -7.37 23.12 9.84
C TRP A 48 -8.87 22.95 10.10
N VAL A 49 -9.54 24.00 10.59
CA VAL A 49 -10.99 24.00 10.85
C VAL A 49 -11.80 24.26 9.57
N GLU A 50 -11.22 24.96 8.59
CA GLU A 50 -11.84 25.29 7.30
C GLU A 50 -11.75 24.19 6.24
N ILE A 51 -11.10 23.04 6.52
CA ILE A 51 -11.00 21.93 5.58
C ILE A 51 -12.38 21.27 5.41
N PRO A 52 -12.96 21.26 4.20
CA PRO A 52 -14.27 20.64 3.98
C PRO A 52 -14.24 19.15 4.34
N CYS A 53 -15.31 18.67 4.99
CA CYS A 53 -15.43 17.30 5.50
C CYS A 53 -15.21 16.20 4.44
N THR A 54 -15.32 16.53 3.15
CA THR A 54 -15.11 15.63 2.02
C THR A 54 -13.63 15.44 1.64
N LEU A 55 -12.73 16.36 2.01
CA LEU A 55 -11.27 16.22 1.80
C LEU A 55 -10.54 15.56 2.99
N ARG A 56 -11.16 15.58 4.17
CA ARG A 56 -10.63 14.96 5.39
C ARG A 56 -10.23 13.46 5.23
N PRO A 57 -11.03 12.61 4.57
CA PRO A 57 -10.64 11.22 4.34
C PRO A 57 -9.59 11.04 3.23
N LYS A 58 -9.39 12.03 2.35
CA LYS A 58 -8.28 12.06 1.38
C LYS A 58 -6.95 12.45 2.02
N LEU A 59 -6.99 13.12 3.17
CA LEU A 59 -5.81 13.51 3.95
C LEU A 59 -5.21 12.31 4.72
N PHE A 60 -6.06 11.34 5.09
CA PHE A 60 -5.62 10.07 5.65
C PHE A 60 -5.12 9.16 4.53
N ASN A 61 -3.85 8.75 4.62
CA ASN A 61 -3.28 7.83 3.65
C ASN A 61 -3.95 6.45 3.80
N ASN A 62 -4.20 5.75 2.69
CA ASN A 62 -4.76 4.39 2.70
C ASN A 62 -3.94 3.43 3.59
N LEU A 63 -2.63 3.68 3.71
CA LEU A 63 -1.74 2.95 4.61
C LEU A 63 -2.06 3.17 6.09
N GLN A 64 -2.39 4.39 6.50
CA GLN A 64 -2.76 4.68 7.89
C GLN A 64 -4.06 3.98 8.27
N LEU A 65 -5.02 3.92 7.34
CA LEU A 65 -6.25 3.15 7.52
C LEU A 65 -5.93 1.65 7.66
N LEU A 66 -5.08 1.09 6.79
CA LEU A 66 -4.66 -0.30 6.84
C LEU A 66 -4.01 -0.65 8.19
N VAL A 67 -3.09 0.19 8.67
CA VAL A 67 -2.44 0.04 9.98
C VAL A 67 -3.46 0.08 11.10
N PHE A 68 -4.35 1.08 11.11
CA PHE A 68 -5.41 1.18 12.12
C PHE A 68 -6.30 -0.07 12.13
N THR A 69 -6.71 -0.56 10.95
CA THR A 69 -7.54 -1.78 10.87
C THR A 69 -6.82 -3.03 11.38
N SER A 70 -5.52 -3.19 11.10
CA SER A 70 -4.73 -4.31 11.63
C SER A 70 -4.60 -4.27 13.16
N LEU A 71 -4.40 -3.08 13.73
CA LEU A 71 -4.33 -2.87 15.18
C LEU A 71 -5.67 -3.15 15.86
N MET A 72 -6.77 -2.70 15.27
CA MET A 72 -8.13 -3.01 15.77
C MET A 72 -8.42 -4.51 15.73
N LEU A 73 -8.05 -5.21 14.65
CA LEU A 73 -8.19 -6.67 14.57
C LEU A 73 -7.33 -7.39 15.62
N LEU A 74 -6.07 -6.94 15.83
CA LEU A 74 -5.19 -7.50 16.86
C LEU A 74 -5.76 -7.28 18.27
N LEU A 75 -6.27 -6.09 18.56
CA LEU A 75 -6.92 -5.78 19.83
C LEU A 75 -8.18 -6.64 20.04
N ALA A 76 -9.01 -6.80 19.01
CA ALA A 76 -10.18 -7.67 19.08
C ALA A 76 -9.77 -9.14 19.33
N SER A 77 -8.69 -9.61 18.69
CA SER A 77 -8.12 -10.95 18.88
C SER A 77 -7.64 -11.19 20.31
N THR A 78 -6.90 -10.22 20.87
CA THR A 78 -6.36 -10.33 22.22
C THR A 78 -7.44 -10.16 23.28
N MET A 79 -8.39 -9.24 23.09
CA MET A 79 -9.58 -9.11 23.94
C MET A 79 -10.40 -10.41 23.95
N TRP A 80 -10.64 -11.00 22.78
CA TRP A 80 -11.32 -12.31 22.68
C TRP A 80 -10.55 -13.40 23.43
N SER A 81 -9.22 -13.41 23.30
CA SER A 81 -8.35 -14.36 24.01
C SER A 81 -8.38 -14.19 25.53
N LEU A 82 -8.52 -12.96 26.02
CA LEU A 82 -8.58 -12.66 27.46
C LEU A 82 -9.96 -12.96 28.06
N LEU A 83 -11.04 -12.69 27.31
CA LEU A 83 -12.41 -12.93 27.78
C LEU A 83 -12.76 -14.42 27.88
N PHE A 84 -12.17 -15.24 27.02
CA PHE A 84 -12.40 -16.69 26.97
C PHE A 84 -11.26 -17.49 27.61
N LEU A 85 -10.45 -16.86 28.46
CA LEU A 85 -9.35 -17.50 29.18
C LEU A 85 -9.87 -18.33 30.37
N GLU A 86 -10.74 -19.31 30.10
CA GLU A 86 -10.88 -20.46 30.98
C GLU A 86 -9.80 -21.48 30.58
N ALA A 87 -8.95 -21.81 31.56
CA ALA A 87 -7.85 -22.75 31.42
C ALA A 87 -8.38 -24.06 30.79
N HIS A 88 -7.73 -24.52 29.70
CA HIS A 88 -7.96 -25.76 28.93
C HIS A 88 -8.77 -25.72 27.62
N MET A 89 -9.19 -24.56 27.08
CA MET A 89 -9.86 -24.60 25.77
C MET A 89 -8.87 -24.50 24.59
N PRO A 90 -8.89 -25.43 23.62
CA PRO A 90 -8.11 -25.32 22.40
C PRO A 90 -8.55 -24.08 21.61
N ILE A 91 -7.56 -23.36 21.05
CA ILE A 91 -7.79 -22.12 20.30
C ILE A 91 -8.78 -22.39 19.16
N ARG A 92 -9.98 -21.80 19.24
CA ARG A 92 -11.08 -21.98 18.27
C ARG A 92 -10.62 -21.52 16.87
N PHE A 93 -11.12 -22.18 15.82
CA PHE A 93 -10.79 -21.87 14.42
C PHE A 93 -10.89 -20.37 14.10
N TRP A 94 -12.00 -19.74 14.51
CA TRP A 94 -12.25 -18.31 14.29
C TRP A 94 -11.22 -17.39 14.95
N HIS A 95 -10.75 -17.75 16.14
CA HIS A 95 -9.71 -16.98 16.84
C HIS A 95 -8.36 -17.09 16.12
N ARG A 96 -7.99 -18.31 15.69
CA ARG A 96 -6.77 -18.53 14.89
C ARG A 96 -6.82 -17.78 13.57
N LEU A 97 -7.94 -17.85 12.86
CA LEU A 97 -8.13 -17.14 11.59
C LEU A 97 -8.02 -15.64 11.78
N LEU A 98 -8.74 -15.08 12.76
CA LEU A 98 -8.72 -13.65 13.04
C LEU A 98 -7.32 -13.17 13.45
N HIS A 99 -6.63 -13.90 14.32
CA HIS A 99 -5.24 -13.58 14.70
C HIS A 99 -4.27 -13.64 13.52
N ALA A 100 -4.35 -14.70 12.70
CA ALA A 100 -3.50 -14.88 11.53
C ALA A 100 -3.74 -13.80 10.45
N THR A 101 -5.02 -13.46 10.19
CA THR A 101 -5.36 -12.37 9.25
C THR A 101 -4.86 -11.01 9.75
N ALA A 102 -4.94 -10.74 11.05
CA ALA A 102 -4.45 -9.52 11.64
C ALA A 102 -2.93 -9.38 11.47
N LEU A 103 -2.18 -10.46 11.71
CA LEU A 103 -0.73 -10.51 11.52
C LEU A 103 -0.35 -10.37 10.04
N LEU A 104 -1.07 -11.02 9.13
CA LEU A 104 -0.86 -10.91 7.69
C LEU A 104 -1.09 -9.47 7.20
N LEU A 105 -2.17 -8.82 7.65
CA LEU A 105 -2.44 -7.42 7.35
C LEU A 105 -1.35 -6.50 7.91
N LEU A 106 -0.87 -6.74 9.13
CA LEU A 106 0.22 -5.97 9.73
C LEU A 106 1.52 -6.09 8.89
N TRP A 107 1.89 -7.29 8.45
CA TRP A 107 3.04 -7.48 7.57
C TRP A 107 2.84 -6.84 6.20
N SER A 108 1.63 -6.85 5.65
CA SER A 108 1.32 -6.11 4.42
C SER A 108 1.46 -4.59 4.59
N CYS A 109 1.24 -4.06 5.81
CA CYS A 109 1.50 -2.63 6.11
C CYS A 109 2.99 -2.29 6.01
N LEU A 110 3.89 -3.23 6.34
CA LEU A 110 5.33 -3.00 6.24
C LEU A 110 5.73 -2.62 4.80
N VAL A 111 5.13 -3.26 3.79
CA VAL A 111 5.32 -2.94 2.37
C VAL A 111 4.94 -1.49 2.06
N GLY A 112 3.92 -0.96 2.71
CA GLY A 112 3.55 0.45 2.60
C GLY A 112 4.53 1.39 3.29
N TYR A 113 5.24 0.99 4.35
CA TYR A 113 6.29 1.83 4.95
C TYR A 113 7.56 1.89 4.09
N LEU A 114 7.83 0.84 3.31
CA LEU A 114 8.93 0.79 2.32
C LEU A 114 8.75 1.82 1.18
N GLU A 115 7.56 2.41 1.01
CA GLU A 115 7.28 3.56 0.14
C GLU A 115 8.18 4.78 0.45
N HIS A 116 8.69 4.91 1.66
CA HIS A 116 9.59 6.02 2.01
C HIS A 116 10.91 5.98 1.23
N ASN A 117 11.33 4.79 0.74
CA ASN A 117 12.52 4.67 -0.10
C ASN A 117 12.19 4.97 -1.58
N GLN A 118 12.86 5.97 -2.15
CA GLN A 118 12.67 6.47 -3.51
C GLN A 118 12.83 5.41 -4.62
N HIS A 119 13.56 4.32 -4.35
CA HIS A 119 13.76 3.21 -5.28
C HIS A 119 12.60 2.20 -5.24
N ILE A 120 12.19 1.77 -4.05
CA ILE A 120 11.14 0.75 -3.85
C ILE A 120 9.75 1.32 -4.08
N PHE A 121 9.56 2.62 -3.82
CA PHE A 121 8.32 3.34 -4.05
C PHE A 121 7.76 3.14 -5.46
N SER A 122 8.64 3.11 -6.47
CA SER A 122 8.21 2.94 -7.86
C SER A 122 7.45 1.62 -8.04
N ILE A 123 8.00 0.52 -7.53
CA ILE A 123 7.42 -0.82 -7.69
C ILE A 123 6.06 -0.91 -6.97
N VAL A 124 5.98 -0.41 -5.73
CA VAL A 124 4.73 -0.41 -4.96
C VAL A 124 3.64 0.41 -5.65
N LEU A 125 4.01 1.56 -6.23
CA LEU A 125 3.08 2.40 -6.99
C LEU A 125 2.63 1.70 -8.29
N THR A 126 3.54 1.04 -9.01
CA THR A 126 3.22 0.27 -10.23
C THR A 126 2.20 -0.82 -9.91
N LEU A 127 2.39 -1.54 -8.80
CA LEU A 127 1.49 -2.61 -8.37
C LEU A 127 0.12 -2.04 -8.02
N LYS A 128 0.06 -0.97 -7.22
CA LYS A 128 -1.21 -0.33 -6.83
C LYS A 128 -2.03 0.16 -8.02
N TRP A 129 -1.37 0.69 -9.04
CA TRP A 129 -2.02 1.17 -10.27
C TRP A 129 -2.37 0.04 -11.24
N GLY A 130 -1.57 -1.02 -11.29
CA GLY A 130 -1.79 -2.19 -12.15
C GLY A 130 -2.91 -3.11 -11.63
N THR A 131 -3.03 -3.29 -10.31
CA THR A 131 -4.02 -4.18 -9.68
C THR A 131 -5.45 -4.02 -10.20
N PRO A 132 -6.05 -2.82 -10.29
CA PRO A 132 -7.43 -2.69 -10.79
C PRO A 132 -7.58 -3.12 -12.25
N ARG A 133 -6.58 -2.86 -13.11
CA ARG A 133 -6.60 -3.27 -14.52
C ARG A 133 -6.50 -4.78 -14.66
N VAL A 134 -5.57 -5.37 -13.91
CA VAL A 134 -5.38 -6.82 -13.82
C VAL A 134 -6.65 -7.51 -13.32
N LEU A 135 -7.30 -6.97 -12.29
CA LEU A 135 -8.53 -7.53 -11.74
C LEU A 135 -9.68 -7.52 -12.75
N GLN A 136 -9.83 -6.44 -13.54
CA GLN A 136 -10.83 -6.39 -14.61
C GLN A 136 -10.58 -7.45 -15.68
N PHE A 137 -9.31 -7.65 -16.07
CA PHE A 137 -8.93 -8.71 -17.00
C PHE A 137 -9.24 -10.11 -16.44
N LEU A 138 -8.86 -10.38 -15.19
CA LEU A 138 -9.15 -11.66 -14.53
C LEU A 138 -10.65 -11.91 -14.40
N LEU A 139 -11.44 -10.89 -14.07
CA LEU A 139 -12.91 -10.99 -14.05
C LEU A 139 -13.47 -11.30 -15.44
N GLY A 140 -12.90 -10.74 -16.51
CA GLY A 140 -13.27 -11.03 -17.89
C GLY A 140 -12.95 -12.46 -18.33
N VAL A 141 -11.83 -13.03 -17.87
CA VAL A 141 -11.42 -14.42 -18.19
C VAL A 141 -12.10 -15.45 -17.28
N SER A 142 -12.57 -15.04 -16.09
CA SER A 142 -13.17 -15.94 -15.09
C SER A 142 -14.30 -16.85 -15.62
N PRO A 143 -15.24 -16.41 -16.50
CA PRO A 143 -16.30 -17.28 -16.99
C PRO A 143 -15.75 -18.41 -17.87
N ILE A 144 -14.67 -18.15 -18.62
CA ILE A 144 -14.01 -19.17 -19.45
C ILE A 144 -13.37 -20.22 -18.53
N PHE A 145 -12.66 -19.79 -17.49
CA PHE A 145 -12.06 -20.70 -16.50
C PHE A 145 -13.11 -21.58 -15.82
N ILE A 146 -14.21 -20.97 -15.35
CA ILE A 146 -15.33 -21.70 -14.74
C ILE A 146 -15.98 -22.65 -15.74
N GLY A 147 -16.10 -22.25 -17.01
CA GLY A 147 -16.60 -23.12 -18.09
C GLY A 147 -15.76 -24.37 -18.28
N TYR A 148 -14.43 -24.24 -18.30
CA TYR A 148 -13.51 -25.38 -18.33
C TYR A 148 -13.65 -26.24 -17.06
N ALA A 149 -13.71 -25.63 -15.88
CA ALA A 149 -13.89 -26.37 -14.63
C ALA A 149 -15.19 -27.18 -14.60
N LEU A 150 -16.31 -26.58 -15.00
CA LEU A 150 -17.61 -27.26 -15.09
C LEU A 150 -17.59 -28.39 -16.13
N PHE A 151 -17.00 -28.15 -17.31
CA PHE A 151 -16.84 -29.21 -18.31
C PHE A 151 -16.02 -30.37 -17.75
N GLY A 152 -14.89 -30.08 -17.12
CA GLY A 152 -14.01 -31.08 -16.52
C GLY A 152 -14.72 -31.89 -15.45
N THR A 153 -15.48 -31.24 -14.57
CA THR A 153 -16.28 -31.92 -13.54
C THR A 153 -17.34 -32.83 -14.15
N MET A 154 -18.10 -32.36 -15.14
CA MET A 154 -19.20 -33.13 -15.72
C MET A 154 -18.72 -34.28 -16.60
N TYR A 155 -17.63 -34.10 -17.34
CA TYR A 155 -17.14 -35.09 -18.29
C TYR A 155 -16.18 -36.09 -17.65
N PHE A 156 -15.24 -35.65 -16.80
CA PHE A 156 -14.20 -36.51 -16.19
C PHE A 156 -14.47 -36.88 -14.73
N GLY A 157 -15.40 -36.22 -14.03
CA GLY A 157 -15.52 -36.30 -12.57
C GLY A 157 -15.84 -37.68 -12.00
N ASN A 158 -16.50 -38.56 -12.76
CA ASN A 158 -16.81 -39.92 -12.30
C ASN A 158 -15.59 -40.87 -12.30
N ARG A 159 -14.51 -40.50 -12.98
CA ARG A 159 -13.35 -41.38 -13.21
C ARG A 159 -12.07 -40.84 -12.61
N ILE A 160 -11.90 -39.51 -12.60
CA ILE A 160 -10.67 -38.86 -12.16
C ILE A 160 -10.96 -38.04 -10.90
N GLU A 161 -10.29 -38.37 -9.80
CA GLU A 161 -10.50 -37.71 -8.49
C GLU A 161 -10.25 -36.20 -8.54
N GLY A 162 -9.26 -35.76 -9.33
CA GLY A 162 -8.97 -34.34 -9.56
C GLY A 162 -10.14 -33.57 -10.18
N PHE A 163 -11.02 -34.24 -10.92
CA PHE A 163 -12.21 -33.64 -11.50
C PHE A 163 -13.51 -34.02 -10.78
N GLY A 164 -13.45 -34.75 -9.65
CA GLY A 164 -14.63 -35.32 -9.00
C GLY A 164 -15.62 -34.28 -8.45
N THR A 165 -15.13 -33.12 -8.03
CA THR A 165 -15.97 -31.98 -7.62
C THR A 165 -15.55 -30.72 -8.37
N LEU A 166 -16.43 -29.71 -8.40
CA LEU A 166 -16.12 -28.42 -8.99
C LEU A 166 -14.92 -27.76 -8.29
N SER A 167 -14.84 -27.87 -6.96
CA SER A 167 -13.70 -27.34 -6.18
C SER A 167 -12.39 -28.03 -6.57
N ASN A 168 -12.39 -29.36 -6.65
CA ASN A 168 -11.19 -30.10 -7.06
C ASN A 168 -10.80 -29.76 -8.50
N SER A 169 -11.78 -29.66 -9.40
CA SER A 169 -11.53 -29.29 -10.81
C SER A 169 -10.91 -27.90 -10.92
N MET A 170 -11.37 -26.93 -10.14
CA MET A 170 -10.77 -25.59 -10.08
C MET A 170 -9.34 -25.63 -9.53
N ILE A 171 -9.07 -26.43 -8.50
CA ILE A 171 -7.72 -26.61 -7.94
C ILE A 171 -6.79 -27.24 -8.99
N THR A 172 -7.21 -28.35 -9.62
CA THR A 172 -6.44 -29.03 -10.66
C THR A 172 -6.15 -28.13 -11.85
N LEU A 173 -7.14 -27.37 -12.34
CA LEU A 173 -6.95 -26.44 -13.45
C LEU A 173 -6.09 -25.22 -13.06
N PHE A 174 -6.19 -24.74 -11.82
CA PHE A 174 -5.31 -23.69 -11.32
C PHE A 174 -3.85 -24.17 -11.23
N SER A 175 -3.61 -25.37 -10.70
CA SER A 175 -2.28 -25.99 -10.68
C SER A 175 -1.75 -26.23 -12.09
N LEU A 176 -2.61 -26.66 -13.02
CA LEU A 176 -2.25 -26.89 -14.42
C LEU A 176 -1.89 -25.58 -15.15
N MET A 177 -2.62 -24.49 -14.89
CA MET A 177 -2.31 -23.16 -15.43
C MET A 177 -0.91 -22.68 -15.01
N ASN A 178 -0.50 -23.00 -13.78
CA ASN A 178 0.84 -22.69 -13.25
C ASN A 178 1.92 -23.72 -13.63
N GLY A 179 1.52 -24.84 -14.26
CA GLY A 179 2.43 -25.87 -14.75
C GLY A 179 2.91 -26.90 -13.74
N ASP A 180 2.21 -27.09 -12.62
CA ASP A 180 2.62 -27.97 -11.52
C ASP A 180 2.32 -29.46 -11.82
N VAL A 181 1.08 -29.79 -12.18
CA VAL A 181 0.58 -31.19 -12.23
C VAL A 181 0.29 -31.63 -13.68
N ILE A 182 1.15 -31.25 -14.63
CA ILE A 182 0.90 -31.51 -16.05
C ILE A 182 0.95 -33.01 -16.34
N MET A 183 2.05 -33.69 -16.00
CA MET A 183 2.24 -35.11 -16.36
C MET A 183 1.22 -36.03 -15.70
N ASP A 184 0.98 -35.85 -14.40
CA ASP A 184 0.03 -36.68 -13.63
C ASP A 184 -1.40 -36.56 -14.18
N THR A 185 -1.81 -35.38 -14.68
CA THR A 185 -3.13 -35.22 -15.29
C THR A 185 -3.23 -35.89 -16.66
N PHE A 186 -2.16 -35.89 -17.47
CA PHE A 186 -2.14 -36.65 -18.72
C PHE A 186 -2.17 -38.15 -18.48
N ASP A 187 -1.42 -38.66 -17.50
CA ASP A 187 -1.39 -40.08 -17.15
C ASP A 187 -2.75 -40.55 -16.61
N ALA A 188 -3.42 -39.74 -15.78
CA ALA A 188 -4.76 -40.03 -15.31
C ALA A 188 -5.77 -40.12 -16.46
N MET A 189 -5.68 -39.24 -17.46
CA MET A 189 -6.55 -39.29 -18.64
C MET A 189 -6.32 -40.56 -19.47
N GLU A 190 -5.07 -40.99 -19.62
CA GLU A 190 -4.70 -42.18 -20.37
C GLU A 190 -5.15 -43.46 -19.65
N LEU A 191 -4.96 -43.52 -18.32
CA LEU A 191 -5.37 -44.65 -17.48
C LEU A 191 -6.89 -44.90 -17.52
N HIS A 192 -7.69 -43.84 -17.62
CA HIS A 192 -9.15 -43.92 -17.64
C HIS A 192 -9.76 -43.95 -19.04
N HIS A 193 -8.97 -44.30 -20.07
CA HIS A 193 -9.39 -44.42 -21.48
C HIS A 193 -9.86 -43.11 -22.16
N PHE A 194 -9.53 -41.94 -21.61
CA PHE A 194 -9.82 -40.63 -22.22
C PHE A 194 -8.64 -40.12 -23.07
N ILE A 195 -8.06 -41.01 -23.88
CA ILE A 195 -6.80 -40.75 -24.59
C ILE A 195 -6.90 -39.54 -25.52
N VAL A 196 -7.97 -39.43 -26.31
CA VAL A 196 -8.11 -38.35 -27.30
C VAL A 196 -8.80 -37.13 -26.70
N SER A 197 -9.95 -37.31 -26.04
CA SER A 197 -10.72 -36.20 -25.48
C SER A 197 -10.00 -35.51 -24.32
N GLY A 198 -9.31 -36.26 -23.46
CA GLY A 198 -8.48 -35.71 -22.38
C GLY A 198 -7.29 -34.92 -22.91
N LYS A 199 -6.56 -35.46 -23.91
CA LYS A 199 -5.42 -34.76 -24.51
C LYS A 199 -5.85 -33.45 -25.18
N VAL A 200 -6.92 -33.46 -25.98
CA VAL A 200 -7.44 -32.25 -26.62
C VAL A 200 -7.86 -31.20 -25.58
N TYR A 201 -8.57 -31.63 -24.52
CA TYR A 201 -9.00 -30.75 -23.43
C TYR A 201 -7.82 -30.12 -22.67
N LEU A 202 -6.83 -30.92 -22.27
CA LEU A 202 -5.66 -30.43 -21.54
C LEU A 202 -4.80 -29.52 -22.42
N TYR A 203 -4.54 -29.89 -23.68
CA TYR A 203 -3.79 -29.04 -24.60
C TYR A 203 -4.51 -27.72 -24.89
N SER A 204 -5.84 -27.72 -25.09
CA SER A 204 -6.59 -26.48 -25.34
C SER A 204 -6.58 -25.58 -24.10
N PHE A 205 -6.73 -26.16 -22.91
CA PHE A 205 -6.68 -25.41 -21.66
C PHE A 205 -5.28 -24.82 -21.41
N THR A 206 -4.23 -25.64 -21.44
CA THR A 206 -2.85 -25.20 -21.18
C THR A 206 -2.40 -24.18 -22.22
N SER A 207 -2.68 -24.39 -23.51
CA SER A 207 -2.30 -23.40 -24.54
C SER A 207 -3.01 -22.05 -24.34
N LEU A 208 -4.31 -22.06 -24.05
CA LEU A 208 -5.07 -20.84 -23.82
C LEU A 208 -4.62 -20.12 -22.54
N PHE A 209 -4.59 -20.82 -21.41
CA PHE A 209 -4.31 -20.17 -20.12
C PHE A 209 -2.83 -19.83 -19.93
N THR A 210 -1.93 -20.76 -20.25
CA THR A 210 -0.50 -20.54 -20.05
C THR A 210 0.11 -19.63 -21.11
N TYR A 211 -0.27 -19.76 -22.39
CA TYR A 211 0.35 -18.93 -23.44
C TYR A 211 -0.44 -17.67 -23.79
N VAL A 212 -1.75 -17.63 -23.62
CA VAL A 212 -2.53 -16.42 -23.96
C VAL A 212 -2.80 -15.61 -22.70
N VAL A 213 -3.46 -16.20 -21.70
CA VAL A 213 -3.91 -15.46 -20.50
C VAL A 213 -2.73 -14.97 -19.67
N LEU A 214 -1.71 -15.81 -19.39
CA LEU A 214 -0.53 -15.37 -18.65
C LEU A 214 0.28 -14.32 -19.41
N ASN A 215 0.45 -14.46 -20.74
CA ASN A 215 1.18 -13.47 -21.53
C ASN A 215 0.46 -12.11 -21.53
N ILE A 216 -0.87 -12.09 -21.63
CA ILE A 216 -1.65 -10.85 -21.51
C ILE A 216 -1.55 -10.28 -20.09
N PHE A 217 -1.60 -11.12 -19.05
CA PHE A 217 -1.41 -10.69 -17.67
C PHE A 217 -0.05 -9.99 -17.49
N ILE A 218 1.03 -10.60 -17.97
CA ILE A 218 2.38 -10.01 -17.94
C ILE A 218 2.41 -8.68 -18.70
N ALA A 219 1.81 -8.62 -19.89
CA ALA A 219 1.74 -7.39 -20.69
C ALA A 219 1.00 -6.24 -19.97
N ILE A 220 -0.10 -6.53 -19.26
CA ILE A 220 -0.84 -5.51 -18.48
C ILE A 220 0.02 -4.99 -17.31
N VAL A 221 0.74 -5.89 -16.64
CA VAL A 221 1.65 -5.51 -15.54
C VAL A 221 2.81 -4.66 -16.07
N GLU A 222 3.39 -5.05 -17.21
CA GLU A 222 4.44 -4.30 -17.89
C GLU A 222 3.96 -2.91 -18.35
N GLU A 223 2.75 -2.80 -18.90
CA GLU A 223 2.16 -1.52 -19.28
C GLU A 223 1.98 -0.61 -18.04
N ALA A 224 1.49 -1.14 -16.93
CA ALA A 224 1.37 -0.39 -15.67
C ALA A 224 2.74 0.06 -15.14
N PHE A 225 3.76 -0.78 -15.30
CA PHE A 225 5.13 -0.46 -14.94
C PHE A 225 5.70 0.70 -15.78
N PHE A 226 5.55 0.65 -17.11
CA PHE A 226 6.01 1.73 -17.98
C PHE A 226 5.18 3.02 -17.83
N ALA A 227 3.88 2.93 -17.59
CA ALA A 227 3.01 4.08 -17.38
C ALA A 227 3.44 4.90 -16.13
N THR A 228 3.76 4.22 -15.03
CA THR A 228 4.25 4.87 -13.81
C THR A 228 5.67 5.40 -13.97
N GLN A 229 6.56 4.67 -14.64
CA GLN A 229 7.93 5.13 -14.91
C GLN A 229 7.96 6.36 -15.83
N SER A 230 7.14 6.40 -16.88
CA SER A 230 7.08 7.51 -17.84
C SER A 230 6.55 8.79 -17.19
N THR A 231 5.52 8.68 -16.35
CA THR A 231 4.97 9.79 -15.56
C THR A 231 6.04 10.39 -14.64
N ARG A 232 6.83 9.53 -13.97
CA ARG A 232 7.94 9.98 -13.09
C ARG A 232 9.04 10.70 -13.88
N ARG A 233 9.41 10.20 -15.07
CA ARG A 233 10.42 10.85 -15.93
C ARG A 233 9.97 12.25 -16.34
N ARG A 234 8.74 12.40 -16.85
CA ARG A 234 8.18 13.71 -17.24
C ARG A 234 8.17 14.69 -16.07
N LEU A 235 7.73 14.25 -14.89
CA LEU A 235 7.72 15.10 -13.69
C LEU A 235 9.14 15.58 -13.32
N ARG A 236 10.13 14.69 -13.42
CA ARG A 236 11.53 15.04 -13.18
C ARG A 236 12.03 16.10 -14.17
N ASP A 237 11.68 15.95 -15.44
CA ASP A 237 12.10 16.87 -16.51
C ASP A 237 11.49 18.27 -16.29
N TYR A 238 10.20 18.36 -15.93
CA TYR A 238 9.56 19.63 -15.54
C TYR A 238 10.24 20.27 -14.31
N LEU A 239 10.60 19.47 -13.30
CA LEU A 239 11.28 19.97 -12.10
C LEU A 239 12.72 20.42 -12.35
N SER A 240 13.41 19.87 -13.34
CA SER A 240 14.72 20.41 -13.78
C SER A 240 14.57 21.72 -14.52
N ASP A 241 13.60 21.83 -15.42
CA ASP A 241 13.38 23.04 -16.22
C ASP A 241 12.96 24.22 -15.33
N HIS A 242 12.06 23.99 -14.37
CA HIS A 242 11.62 25.02 -13.44
C HIS A 242 12.73 25.49 -12.48
N ARG A 243 13.74 24.64 -12.21
CA ARG A 243 14.92 25.03 -11.42
C ARG A 243 15.88 25.92 -12.20
N MET A 244 16.01 25.74 -13.51
CA MET A 244 16.82 26.61 -14.38
C MET A 244 16.30 28.05 -14.38
N PHE A 245 14.98 28.24 -14.43
CA PHE A 245 14.36 29.58 -14.43
C PHE A 245 14.49 30.36 -13.11
N ARG A 246 14.82 29.69 -11.99
CA ARG A 246 14.97 30.35 -10.69
C ARG A 246 16.43 30.79 -10.42
N SER A 247 17.39 30.37 -11.25
CA SER A 247 18.83 30.66 -11.09
C SER A 247 19.38 31.77 -11.99
N THR A 248 18.54 32.39 -12.83
CA THR A 248 18.83 33.58 -13.66
C THR A 248 18.05 34.78 -13.14
#